data_AF-A0A8R1DZ70-F1
#
_entry.id   AF-A0A8R1DZ70-F1
#
_cell.length_a   1.000
_cell.length_b   1.000
_cell.length_c   1.000
_cell.angle_alpha   90.00
_cell.angle_beta   90.00
_cell.angle_gamma   90.00
#
_symmetry.space_group_name_H-M   'P 1'
#
loop_
_entity.id
_entity.type
_entity.pdbx_description
1 polymer ?
#
loop_
_entity_poly.entity_id
_entity_poly.type
_entity_poly.pdbx_seq_one_letter_code
_entity_poly.pdbx_strand_id
1 'polypeptide(L)'
;MIFHRITVLFLTTVTVILATSTNSSLKQKPPNLKLLECFEFKKNYWIVGHAFHTSSVQFKDECLRMCLTSSIRKAKCLSAMHVPNDDECVISDQDQVTKPDLFIENDTPGTFTVNFFRNICVDPPDSEGADRFEARLQGYKGGEGIIEFAHVDGKNLKVMVVLSGLKENSIYNVNILEEKHQENVGKCGKSQKVDGKTILTLETDHTGMAVEPWTEIRDFNELDGENASKKSVSNVMLTQFLMH
;
A
#
# COMPACT_ATOMS: atom_id res chain seq x y z
N MET A 1 -21.37 -40.60 -26.43
CA MET A 1 -21.17 -39.58 -25.37
C MET A 1 -20.07 -38.64 -25.83
N ILE A 2 -20.43 -37.49 -26.42
CA ILE A 2 -19.48 -36.50 -26.91
C ILE A 2 -19.71 -35.25 -26.06
N PHE A 3 -18.79 -34.99 -25.14
CA PHE A 3 -18.82 -33.81 -24.29
C PHE A 3 -18.58 -32.55 -25.14
N HIS A 4 -19.50 -31.59 -25.06
CA HIS A 4 -19.30 -30.23 -25.56
C HIS A 4 -18.09 -29.59 -24.87
N ARG A 5 -17.11 -29.14 -25.65
CA ARG A 5 -16.17 -28.10 -25.18
C ARG A 5 -16.92 -26.77 -25.17
N ILE A 6 -17.46 -26.40 -24.02
CA ILE A 6 -17.89 -25.03 -23.75
C ILE A 6 -16.61 -24.20 -23.66
N THR A 7 -16.32 -23.44 -24.71
CA THR A 7 -15.27 -22.41 -24.67
C THR A 7 -15.91 -21.17 -24.05
N VAL A 8 -15.72 -20.98 -22.74
CA VAL A 8 -16.11 -19.73 -22.08
C VAL A 8 -15.01 -18.71 -22.41
N LEU A 9 -15.24 -17.86 -23.42
CA LEU A 9 -14.48 -16.63 -23.60
C LEU A 9 -14.81 -15.71 -22.41
N PHE A 10 -13.98 -15.71 -21.37
CA PHE A 10 -13.93 -14.58 -20.45
C PHE A 10 -13.22 -13.44 -21.18
N LEU A 11 -13.97 -12.39 -21.57
CA LEU A 11 -13.36 -11.12 -21.95
C LEU A 11 -12.60 -10.58 -20.73
N THR A 12 -11.29 -10.74 -20.74
CA THR A 12 -10.38 -10.12 -19.77
C THR A 12 -10.24 -8.64 -20.15
N THR A 13 -11.08 -7.78 -19.59
CA THR A 13 -10.82 -6.32 -19.61
C THR A 13 -9.58 -6.07 -18.74
N VAL A 14 -8.58 -5.35 -19.24
CA VAL A 14 -7.35 -5.07 -18.49
C VAL A 14 -7.45 -3.64 -17.95
N THR A 15 -7.70 -3.51 -16.65
CA THR A 15 -7.70 -2.19 -16.00
C THR A 15 -6.27 -1.82 -15.64
N VAL A 16 -5.72 -0.88 -16.38
CA VAL A 16 -4.35 -0.40 -16.22
C VAL A 16 -4.33 0.68 -15.13
N ILE A 17 -3.48 0.49 -14.11
CA ILE A 17 -3.15 1.55 -13.14
C ILE A 17 -1.86 2.23 -13.61
N LEU A 18 -1.95 3.53 -13.89
CA LEU A 18 -0.78 4.33 -14.27
C LEU A 18 -0.46 5.35 -13.19
N ALA A 19 0.76 5.27 -12.64
CA ALA A 19 1.32 6.33 -11.81
C ALA A 19 2.14 7.30 -12.67
N THR A 20 1.70 8.55 -12.78
CA THR A 20 2.42 9.56 -13.57
C THR A 20 3.08 10.59 -12.66
N SER A 21 4.39 10.81 -12.88
CA SER A 21 5.15 11.87 -12.23
C SER A 21 4.76 13.22 -12.82
N THR A 22 4.34 14.17 -11.99
CA THR A 22 4.29 15.57 -12.42
C THR A 22 5.61 16.24 -12.04
N ASN A 23 6.25 16.95 -12.99
CA ASN A 23 7.42 17.77 -12.71
C ASN A 23 7.02 19.00 -11.88
N SER A 24 6.69 18.78 -10.61
CA SER A 24 6.54 19.83 -9.62
C SER A 24 7.50 19.52 -8.48
N SER A 25 8.57 20.32 -8.38
CA SER A 25 9.42 20.30 -7.20
C SER A 25 8.64 20.96 -6.07
N LEU A 26 8.28 20.18 -5.05
CA LEU A 26 7.63 20.71 -3.86
C LEU A 26 8.62 21.64 -3.14
N LYS A 27 8.32 22.96 -3.11
CA LYS A 27 8.92 23.88 -2.14
C LYS A 27 8.67 23.30 -0.74
N GLN A 28 9.71 23.25 0.11
CA GLN A 28 9.72 22.69 1.48
C GLN A 28 8.31 22.65 2.11
N LYS A 29 7.63 21.53 1.91
CA LYS A 29 6.29 21.25 2.45
C LYS A 29 6.49 20.65 3.85
N PRO A 30 5.59 20.89 4.82
CA PRO A 30 5.61 20.17 6.09
C PRO A 30 5.71 18.65 5.87
N PRO A 31 6.35 17.92 6.79
CA PRO A 31 6.60 16.50 6.64
C PRO A 31 5.27 15.75 6.38
N ASN A 32 5.27 14.87 5.38
CA ASN A 32 4.15 14.00 5.09
C ASN A 32 4.00 13.00 6.25
N LEU A 33 2.95 13.20 7.07
CA LEU A 33 2.68 12.40 8.27
C LEU A 33 1.92 11.09 7.99
N LYS A 34 1.61 10.78 6.72
CA LYS A 34 0.81 9.61 6.34
C LYS A 34 1.48 8.28 6.72
N LEU A 35 2.81 8.26 6.82
CA LEU A 35 3.55 7.12 7.36
C LEU A 35 3.05 6.75 8.76
N LEU A 36 2.84 7.74 9.63
CA LEU A 36 2.45 7.52 11.03
C LEU A 36 0.98 7.10 11.16
N GLU A 37 0.14 7.50 10.21
CA GLU A 37 -1.29 7.13 10.18
C GLU A 37 -1.50 5.62 9.94
N CYS A 38 -0.50 4.91 9.42
CA CYS A 38 -0.53 3.44 9.35
C CYS A 38 -0.25 2.75 10.68
N PHE A 39 0.01 3.48 11.78
CA PHE A 39 0.45 2.89 13.04
C PHE A 39 -0.31 3.38 14.28
N GLU A 40 -0.78 2.43 15.07
CA GLU A 40 -1.24 2.68 16.45
C GLU A 40 -0.04 2.62 17.41
N PHE A 41 0.24 3.73 18.09
CA PHE A 41 1.39 3.85 18.98
C PHE A 41 1.06 3.51 20.44
N LYS A 42 1.91 2.70 21.07
CA LYS A 42 1.91 2.51 22.52
C LYS A 42 3.33 2.69 23.08
N LYS A 43 3.47 3.65 23.99
CA LYS A 43 4.76 3.94 24.64
C LYS A 43 5.05 2.88 25.70
N ASN A 44 6.29 2.42 25.75
CA ASN A 44 6.84 1.55 26.78
C ASN A 44 6.20 0.15 26.83
N TYR A 45 5.84 -0.37 25.66
CA TYR A 45 5.32 -1.72 25.49
C TYR A 45 6.15 -2.46 24.44
N TRP A 46 6.12 -3.79 24.51
CA TRP A 46 6.80 -4.66 23.54
C TRP A 46 6.16 -6.04 23.47
N ILE A 47 6.46 -6.78 22.40
CA ILE A 47 6.09 -8.18 22.23
C ILE A 47 7.34 -9.04 22.39
N VAL A 48 7.38 -9.85 23.44
CA VAL A 48 8.56 -10.65 23.77
C VAL A 48 8.66 -11.89 22.88
N GLY A 49 9.84 -12.16 22.32
CA GLY A 49 10.17 -13.44 21.68
C GLY A 49 9.59 -13.65 20.27
N HIS A 50 8.98 -12.64 19.66
CA HIS A 50 8.37 -12.73 18.33
C HIS A 50 8.97 -11.73 17.34
N ALA A 51 10.30 -11.63 17.30
CA ALA A 51 10.98 -10.87 16.26
C ALA A 51 11.02 -11.69 14.98
N PHE A 52 10.47 -11.14 13.89
CA PHE A 52 10.66 -11.68 12.55
C PHE A 52 11.96 -11.14 11.93
N HIS A 53 12.27 -9.87 12.19
CA HIS A 53 13.49 -9.22 11.72
C HIS A 53 13.92 -8.11 12.67
N THR A 54 15.24 -7.98 12.87
CA THR A 54 15.85 -6.90 13.64
C THR A 54 16.86 -6.16 12.79
N SER A 55 16.95 -4.85 12.98
CA SER A 55 17.84 -3.95 12.25
C SER A 55 18.25 -2.78 13.13
N SER A 56 19.45 -2.23 12.91
CA SER A 56 19.87 -1.02 13.61
C SER A 56 19.31 0.21 12.89
N VAL A 57 18.59 1.07 13.62
CA VAL A 57 18.03 2.33 13.13
C VAL A 57 18.09 3.40 14.22
N GLN A 58 18.33 4.64 13.84
CA GLN A 58 18.38 5.76 14.79
C GLN A 58 17.00 6.39 15.03
N PHE A 59 16.14 6.33 14.02
CA PHE A 59 14.87 7.03 14.02
C PHE A 59 13.72 6.04 13.88
N LYS A 60 12.66 6.25 14.69
CA LYS A 60 11.45 5.43 14.64
C LYS A 60 10.87 5.35 13.22
N ASP A 61 10.92 6.43 12.45
CA ASP A 61 10.32 6.49 11.12
C ASP A 61 11.01 5.49 10.18
N GLU A 62 12.31 5.25 10.31
CA GLU A 62 13.03 4.22 9.55
C GLU A 62 12.51 2.81 9.90
N CYS A 63 12.27 2.55 11.19
CA CYS A 63 11.63 1.31 11.65
C CYS A 63 10.24 1.11 11.03
N LEU A 64 9.41 2.15 11.00
CA LEU A 64 8.08 2.11 10.40
C LEU A 64 8.13 1.86 8.89
N ARG A 65 9.07 2.50 8.18
CA ARG A 65 9.26 2.26 6.73
C ARG A 65 9.68 0.83 6.45
N MET A 66 10.58 0.25 7.25
CA MET A 66 10.96 -1.16 7.12
C MET A 66 9.76 -2.09 7.31
N CYS A 67 8.92 -1.82 8.30
CA CYS A 67 7.69 -2.58 8.54
C CYS A 67 6.73 -2.51 7.34
N LEU A 68 6.45 -1.33 6.80
CA LEU A 68 5.55 -1.21 5.64
C LEU A 68 6.14 -1.83 4.36
N THR A 69 7.45 -1.69 4.14
CA THR A 69 8.11 -2.24 2.94
C THR A 69 8.25 -3.77 2.99
N SER A 70 8.21 -4.40 4.17
CA SER A 70 8.19 -5.86 4.27
C SER A 70 6.95 -6.46 3.57
N SER A 71 5.82 -5.77 3.63
CA SER A 71 4.56 -6.19 2.99
C SER A 71 4.69 -6.25 1.46
N ILE A 72 5.49 -5.36 0.86
CA ILE A 72 5.81 -5.41 -0.58
C ILE A 72 6.47 -6.75 -0.94
N ARG A 73 7.32 -7.25 -0.05
CA ARG A 73 8.07 -8.52 -0.18
C ARG A 73 7.32 -9.74 0.32
N LYS A 74 6.00 -9.63 0.53
CA LYS A 74 5.11 -10.70 1.03
C LYS A 74 5.36 -11.12 2.48
N ALA A 75 6.15 -10.35 3.24
CA ALA A 75 6.31 -10.56 4.68
C ALA A 75 5.36 -9.58 5.41
N LYS A 76 4.31 -10.11 6.04
CA LYS A 76 3.36 -9.28 6.78
C LYS A 76 4.01 -8.77 8.06
N CYS A 77 4.24 -7.48 8.16
CA CYS A 77 4.59 -6.83 9.42
C CYS A 77 3.31 -6.39 10.13
N LEU A 78 2.94 -7.05 11.22
CA LEU A 78 1.80 -6.66 12.05
C LEU A 78 2.21 -5.63 13.11
N SER A 79 3.47 -5.61 13.55
CA SER A 79 3.96 -4.60 14.47
C SER A 79 5.45 -4.30 14.32
N ALA A 80 5.84 -3.11 14.78
CA ALA A 80 7.21 -2.64 14.87
C ALA A 80 7.50 -2.10 16.27
N MET A 81 8.72 -2.30 16.74
CA MET A 81 9.22 -1.81 18.03
C MET A 81 10.52 -1.06 17.80
N HIS A 82 10.58 0.20 18.23
CA HIS A 82 11.79 1.01 18.18
C HIS A 82 12.33 1.20 19.59
N VAL A 83 13.58 0.77 19.80
CA VAL A 83 14.33 0.88 21.06
C VAL A 83 15.40 1.96 20.87
N PRO A 84 15.13 3.23 21.22
CA PRO A 84 16.04 4.34 20.92
C PRO A 84 17.37 4.25 21.66
N ASN A 85 17.40 3.57 22.81
CA ASN A 85 18.61 3.44 23.62
C ASN A 85 19.68 2.60 22.92
N ASP A 86 19.25 1.63 22.10
CA ASP A 86 20.11 0.65 21.46
C ASP A 86 20.16 0.83 19.94
N ASP A 87 19.57 1.92 19.42
CA ASP A 87 19.35 2.15 17.99
C ASP A 87 18.80 0.90 17.29
N GLU A 88 17.80 0.25 17.90
CA GLU A 88 17.26 -1.02 17.41
C GLU A 88 15.82 -0.88 16.93
N CYS A 89 15.54 -1.48 15.78
CA CYS A 89 14.21 -1.76 15.29
C CYS A 89 13.97 -3.26 15.27
N VAL A 90 12.83 -3.66 15.81
CA VAL A 90 12.33 -5.03 15.76
C VAL A 90 10.97 -5.02 15.07
N ILE A 91 10.83 -5.74 13.95
CA ILE A 91 9.54 -5.93 13.28
C ILE A 91 9.05 -7.36 13.48
N SER A 92 7.73 -7.52 13.56
CA SER A 92 7.06 -8.76 13.92
C SER A 92 5.88 -9.06 13.01
N ASP A 93 5.62 -10.34 12.79
CA ASP A 93 4.38 -10.85 12.20
C ASP A 93 3.28 -11.09 13.26
N GLN A 94 3.48 -10.59 14.49
CA GLN A 94 2.54 -10.63 15.61
C GLN A 94 2.20 -9.20 16.09
N ASP A 95 1.07 -9.04 16.77
CA ASP A 95 0.66 -7.81 17.45
C ASP A 95 0.03 -8.10 18.83
N GLN A 96 -0.51 -7.08 19.50
CA GLN A 96 -1.14 -7.25 20.81
C GLN A 96 -2.43 -8.09 20.78
N VAL A 97 -3.03 -8.30 19.60
CA VAL A 97 -4.24 -9.09 19.42
C VAL A 97 -3.88 -10.56 19.18
N THR A 98 -2.84 -10.81 18.37
CA THR A 98 -2.40 -12.19 18.10
C THR A 98 -1.62 -12.81 19.26
N LYS A 99 -0.92 -11.99 20.06
CA LYS A 99 -0.10 -12.42 21.20
C LYS A 99 -0.31 -11.53 22.45
N PRO A 100 -1.52 -11.49 23.03
CA PRO A 100 -1.81 -10.65 24.19
C PRO A 100 -0.96 -11.00 25.41
N ASP A 101 -0.68 -12.28 25.65
CA ASP A 101 0.10 -12.74 26.81
C ASP A 101 1.57 -12.31 26.78
N LEU A 102 2.07 -11.96 25.59
CA LEU A 102 3.46 -11.54 25.36
C LEU A 102 3.58 -10.04 25.11
N PHE A 103 2.45 -9.32 25.06
CA PHE A 103 2.40 -7.88 24.95
C PHE A 103 2.48 -7.24 26.33
N ILE A 104 3.71 -6.93 26.74
CA ILE A 104 4.04 -6.58 28.12
C ILE A 104 4.42 -5.10 28.20
N GLU A 105 4.07 -4.46 29.30
CA GLU A 105 4.60 -3.13 29.64
C GLU A 105 6.02 -3.29 30.18
N ASN A 106 6.96 -2.48 29.68
CA ASN A 106 8.31 -2.49 30.22
C ASN A 106 8.30 -1.93 31.65
N ASP A 107 8.48 -2.83 32.62
CA ASP A 107 8.39 -2.61 34.06
C ASP A 107 9.71 -2.15 34.70
N THR A 108 10.75 -1.92 33.89
CA THR A 108 11.98 -1.24 34.30
C THR A 108 12.06 0.19 33.76
N PRO A 109 11.20 1.11 34.23
CA PRO A 109 11.27 2.50 33.81
C PRO A 109 12.61 3.12 34.21
N GLY A 110 13.37 3.57 33.21
CA GLY A 110 14.65 4.28 33.39
C GLY A 110 15.89 3.55 32.86
N THR A 111 15.79 2.25 32.52
CA THR A 111 16.90 1.50 31.89
C THR A 111 16.88 1.64 30.37
N PHE A 112 15.73 1.41 29.75
CA PHE A 112 15.49 1.60 28.32
C PHE A 112 14.02 1.90 28.05
N THR A 113 13.72 2.46 26.88
CA THR A 113 12.33 2.70 26.44
C THR A 113 12.06 1.93 25.16
N VAL A 114 10.89 1.30 25.07
CA VAL A 114 10.44 0.64 23.83
C VAL A 114 9.22 1.37 23.30
N ASN A 115 9.25 1.75 22.03
CA ASN A 115 8.12 2.37 21.35
C ASN A 115 7.46 1.32 20.47
N PHE A 116 6.27 0.85 20.85
CA PHE A 116 5.51 -0.13 20.09
C PHE A 116 4.58 0.55 19.10
N PHE A 117 4.50 -0.01 17.89
CA PHE A 117 3.67 0.46 16.79
C PHE A 117 2.96 -0.72 16.16
N ARG A 118 1.63 -0.81 16.30
CA ARG A 118 0.82 -1.79 15.56
C ARG A 118 0.54 -1.26 14.17
N ASN A 119 0.84 -2.05 13.15
CA ASN A 119 0.54 -1.72 11.77
C ASN A 119 -0.94 -1.97 11.51
N ILE A 120 -1.71 -0.91 11.25
CA ILE A 120 -3.13 -1.00 10.91
C ILE A 120 -3.39 -0.98 9.40
N CYS A 121 -2.38 -0.64 8.58
CA CYS A 121 -2.52 -0.66 7.13
C CYS A 121 -2.56 -2.09 6.55
N VAL A 122 -2.09 -3.10 7.30
CA VAL A 122 -2.22 -4.52 6.91
C VAL A 122 -3.63 -5.09 7.11
N ASP A 123 -4.45 -4.42 7.93
CA ASP A 123 -5.83 -4.78 8.23
C ASP A 123 -6.77 -3.86 7.44
N PRO A 124 -7.43 -4.32 6.38
CA PRO A 124 -8.43 -3.50 5.71
C PRO A 124 -9.59 -3.23 6.66
N PRO A 125 -10.10 -1.98 6.70
CA PRO A 125 -11.34 -1.69 7.41
C PRO A 125 -12.50 -2.48 6.77
N ASP A 126 -13.42 -2.95 7.61
CA ASP A 126 -14.58 -3.76 7.19
C ASP A 126 -14.20 -5.14 6.58
N SER A 127 -13.21 -5.84 7.13
CA SER A 127 -12.71 -7.11 6.59
C SER A 127 -13.75 -8.24 6.46
N GLU A 128 -14.86 -8.18 7.18
CA GLU A 128 -15.94 -9.16 7.08
C GLU A 128 -16.84 -8.86 5.87
N GLY A 129 -16.74 -9.71 4.84
CA GLY A 129 -17.57 -9.61 3.63
C GLY A 129 -17.08 -8.62 2.57
N ALA A 130 -15.89 -8.03 2.74
CA ALA A 130 -15.27 -7.18 1.73
C ALA A 130 -14.58 -8.01 0.63
N ASP A 131 -14.84 -7.66 -0.63
CA ASP A 131 -14.05 -8.10 -1.77
C ASP A 131 -12.69 -7.37 -1.75
N ARG A 132 -11.60 -8.15 -1.73
CA ARG A 132 -10.23 -7.64 -1.62
C ARG A 132 -9.44 -7.90 -2.89
N PHE A 133 -8.69 -6.90 -3.32
CA PHE A 133 -7.80 -6.99 -4.48
C PHE A 133 -6.47 -6.34 -4.18
N GLU A 134 -5.38 -7.05 -4.45
CA GLU A 134 -4.02 -6.58 -4.22
C GLU A 134 -3.28 -6.53 -5.56
N ALA A 135 -2.77 -5.35 -5.89
CA ALA A 135 -1.93 -5.13 -7.06
C ALA A 135 -0.50 -4.86 -6.59
N ARG A 136 0.44 -5.73 -6.97
CA ARG A 136 1.87 -5.51 -6.76
C ARG A 136 2.46 -4.73 -7.93
N LEU A 137 3.26 -3.74 -7.63
CA LEU A 137 3.85 -2.82 -8.60
C LEU A 137 5.36 -3.01 -8.62
N GLN A 138 5.92 -3.07 -9.82
CA GLN A 138 7.36 -3.08 -10.05
C GLN A 138 7.69 -2.08 -11.17
N GLY A 139 8.50 -1.10 -10.84
CA GLY A 139 8.92 -0.01 -11.72
C GLY A 139 10.28 -0.26 -12.37
N TYR A 140 10.51 0.42 -13.50
CA TYR A 140 11.69 0.25 -14.36
C TYR A 140 13.03 0.71 -13.73
N LYS A 141 13.03 1.29 -12.52
CA LYS A 141 14.22 1.77 -11.80
C LYS A 141 14.28 1.35 -10.33
N GLY A 142 13.70 0.20 -10.00
CA GLY A 142 13.75 -0.36 -8.64
C GLY A 142 12.62 0.11 -7.72
N GLY A 143 11.74 1.01 -8.19
CA GLY A 143 10.51 1.32 -7.48
C GLY A 143 9.63 0.07 -7.32
N GLU A 144 9.15 -0.19 -6.12
CA GLU A 144 8.30 -1.34 -5.80
C GLU A 144 7.16 -0.90 -4.88
N GLY A 145 6.05 -1.62 -4.90
CA GLY A 145 4.93 -1.24 -4.05
C GLY A 145 3.74 -2.17 -4.13
N ILE A 146 2.76 -1.86 -3.29
CA ILE A 146 1.45 -2.51 -3.25
C ILE A 146 0.37 -1.45 -3.28
N ILE A 147 -0.70 -1.77 -4.00
CA ILE A 147 -1.98 -1.09 -3.91
C ILE A 147 -3.00 -2.15 -3.51
N GLU A 148 -3.68 -1.94 -2.40
CA GLU A 148 -4.79 -2.79 -1.99
C GLU A 148 -6.10 -2.04 -2.09
N PHE A 149 -7.12 -2.77 -2.55
CA PHE A 149 -8.49 -2.32 -2.67
C PHE A 149 -9.37 -3.18 -1.79
N ALA A 150 -10.31 -2.54 -1.09
CA ALA A 150 -11.35 -3.21 -0.31
C ALA A 150 -12.70 -2.59 -0.66
N HIS A 151 -13.66 -3.43 -1.06
CA HIS A 151 -15.01 -3.00 -1.39
C HIS A 151 -16.04 -3.87 -0.68
N VAL A 152 -17.04 -3.22 -0.10
CA VAL A 152 -18.23 -3.87 0.45
C VAL A 152 -19.43 -3.35 -0.34
N ASP A 153 -20.32 -4.23 -0.76
CA ASP A 153 -21.53 -3.85 -1.52
C ASP A 153 -22.29 -2.73 -0.77
N GLY A 154 -22.56 -1.64 -1.48
CA GLY A 154 -23.24 -0.45 -0.93
C GLY A 154 -22.35 0.53 -0.17
N LYS A 155 -21.04 0.28 -0.04
CA LYS A 155 -20.04 1.22 0.51
C LYS A 155 -19.11 1.74 -0.59
N ASN A 156 -18.40 2.84 -0.30
CA ASN A 156 -17.36 3.36 -1.19
C ASN A 156 -16.16 2.39 -1.25
N LEU A 157 -15.46 2.39 -2.38
CA LEU A 157 -14.18 1.70 -2.52
C LEU A 157 -13.16 2.32 -1.55
N LYS A 158 -12.42 1.49 -0.83
CA LYS A 158 -11.28 1.90 -0.02
C LYS A 158 -9.99 1.44 -0.68
N VAL A 159 -8.97 2.30 -0.62
CA VAL A 159 -7.64 2.01 -1.17
C VAL A 159 -6.57 2.24 -0.11
N MET A 160 -5.56 1.38 -0.09
CA MET A 160 -4.31 1.55 0.64
C MET A 160 -3.15 1.44 -0.35
N VAL A 161 -2.15 2.30 -0.18
CA VAL A 161 -0.99 2.33 -1.06
C VAL A 161 0.30 2.40 -0.25
N VAL A 162 1.26 1.53 -0.57
CA VAL A 162 2.63 1.64 -0.08
C VAL A 162 3.57 1.48 -1.27
N LEU A 163 4.26 2.56 -1.63
CA LEU A 163 5.27 2.57 -2.68
C LEU A 163 6.62 2.98 -2.08
N SER A 164 7.68 2.37 -2.59
CA SER A 164 9.06 2.67 -2.24
C SER A 164 9.93 2.78 -3.50
N GLY A 165 11.10 3.41 -3.38
CA GLY A 165 12.04 3.58 -4.49
C GLY A 165 11.57 4.55 -5.58
N LEU A 166 10.70 5.50 -5.22
CA LEU A 166 10.27 6.57 -6.12
C LEU A 166 11.21 7.78 -6.04
N LYS A 167 11.03 8.76 -6.93
CA LYS A 167 11.74 10.04 -6.80
C LYS A 167 11.27 10.74 -5.53
N GLU A 168 12.21 11.18 -4.70
CA GLU A 168 11.94 11.88 -3.46
C GLU A 168 11.15 13.18 -3.70
N ASN A 169 10.36 13.59 -2.70
CA ASN A 169 9.67 14.89 -2.66
C ASN A 169 8.87 15.22 -3.94
N SER A 170 8.20 14.23 -4.51
CA SER A 170 7.54 14.28 -5.80
C SER A 170 6.08 13.84 -5.71
N ILE A 171 5.27 14.25 -6.68
CA ILE A 171 3.84 13.96 -6.73
C ILE A 171 3.55 12.96 -7.85
N TYR A 172 2.79 11.92 -7.51
CA TYR A 172 2.36 10.86 -8.40
C TYR A 172 0.84 10.77 -8.44
N ASN A 173 0.25 10.77 -9.64
CA ASN A 173 -1.18 10.52 -9.81
C ASN A 173 -1.41 9.06 -10.13
N VAL A 174 -2.22 8.37 -9.33
CA VAL A 174 -2.73 7.03 -9.59
C VAL A 174 -4.00 7.18 -10.44
N ASN A 175 -3.92 6.73 -11.69
CA ASN A 175 -5.02 6.81 -12.64
C ASN A 175 -5.57 5.41 -12.92
N ILE A 176 -6.90 5.29 -12.95
CA ILE A 176 -7.59 4.15 -13.56
C ILE A 176 -7.86 4.52 -15.02
N LEU A 177 -7.39 3.68 -15.94
CA LEU A 177 -7.66 3.86 -17.36
C LEU A 177 -8.96 3.16 -17.76
N GLU A 178 -9.83 3.86 -18.48
CA GLU A 178 -11.00 3.26 -19.13
C GLU A 178 -10.59 2.70 -20.49
N GLU A 179 -10.91 1.43 -20.77
CA GLU A 179 -10.59 0.80 -22.06
C GLU A 179 -11.46 1.39 -23.19
N LYS A 180 -10.93 2.41 -23.86
CA LYS A 180 -11.20 2.62 -25.30
C LYS A 180 -9.86 2.59 -26.03
N HIS A 181 -9.65 1.51 -26.81
CA HIS A 181 -8.56 1.27 -27.77
C HIS A 181 -7.32 0.51 -27.26
N GLN A 182 -7.43 -0.82 -27.12
CA GLN A 182 -6.27 -1.71 -27.25
C GLN A 182 -6.02 -2.05 -28.73
N GLU A 183 -5.00 -1.45 -29.34
CA GLU A 183 -4.24 -2.12 -30.42
C GLU A 183 -2.71 -1.99 -30.26
N ASN A 184 -2.18 -1.24 -29.29
CA ASN A 184 -0.72 -1.05 -29.17
C ASN A 184 -0.21 -0.88 -27.72
N VAL A 185 -0.51 -1.82 -26.82
CA VAL A 185 0.00 -1.84 -25.42
C VAL A 185 1.47 -2.33 -25.35
N GLY A 186 2.33 -1.78 -26.21
CA GLY A 186 3.75 -2.17 -26.27
C GLY A 186 4.69 -1.11 -26.84
N LYS A 187 4.19 0.06 -27.24
CA LYS A 187 5.01 1.14 -27.82
C LYS A 187 4.61 2.52 -27.28
N CYS A 188 4.74 2.73 -25.97
CA CYS A 188 4.64 4.07 -25.38
C CYS A 188 5.97 4.83 -25.55
N GLY A 189 6.26 5.26 -26.78
CA GLY A 189 7.35 6.19 -27.11
C GLY A 189 6.87 7.59 -27.52
N LYS A 190 5.56 7.82 -27.51
CA LYS A 190 4.94 9.11 -27.84
C LYS A 190 3.92 9.43 -26.76
N SER A 191 3.93 10.68 -26.29
CA SER A 191 2.95 11.25 -25.35
C SER A 191 1.52 11.04 -25.86
N GLN A 192 0.94 9.87 -25.57
CA GLN A 192 -0.46 9.59 -25.78
C GLN A 192 -1.18 10.19 -24.57
N LYS A 193 -2.07 11.16 -24.81
CA LYS A 193 -3.05 11.59 -23.81
C LYS A 193 -3.93 10.38 -23.54
N VAL A 194 -3.64 9.69 -22.45
CA VAL A 194 -4.46 8.59 -21.98
C VAL A 194 -5.59 9.22 -21.17
N ASP A 195 -6.83 9.07 -21.64
CA ASP A 195 -8.02 9.53 -20.93
C ASP A 195 -8.26 8.57 -19.77
N GLY A 196 -8.01 9.02 -18.54
CA GLY A 196 -8.08 8.19 -17.34
C GLY A 196 -8.49 9.03 -16.13
N LYS A 197 -9.29 8.45 -15.24
CA LYS A 197 -9.73 9.12 -14.01
C LYS A 197 -8.65 8.98 -12.95
N THR A 198 -8.10 10.10 -12.48
CA THR A 198 -7.22 10.10 -11.30
C THR A 198 -8.05 9.74 -10.08
N ILE A 199 -7.69 8.63 -9.42
CA ILE A 199 -8.36 8.17 -8.20
C ILE A 199 -7.64 8.62 -6.94
N LEU A 200 -6.33 8.84 -7.03
CA LEU A 200 -5.51 9.19 -5.88
C LEU A 200 -4.28 9.98 -6.31
N THR A 201 -3.87 10.91 -5.47
CA THR A 201 -2.60 11.62 -5.60
C THR A 201 -1.71 11.26 -4.42
N LEU A 202 -0.53 10.70 -4.74
CA LEU A 202 0.47 10.27 -3.81
C LEU A 202 1.61 11.30 -3.77
N GLU A 203 2.13 11.53 -2.57
CA GLU A 203 3.31 12.36 -2.37
C GLU A 203 4.41 11.50 -1.76
N THR A 204 5.60 11.54 -2.35
CA THR A 204 6.77 10.86 -1.80
C THR A 204 7.44 11.73 -0.76
N ASP A 205 7.93 11.09 0.30
CA ASP A 205 8.80 11.71 1.28
C ASP A 205 10.25 11.84 0.77
N HIS A 206 11.13 12.29 1.66
CA HIS A 206 12.56 12.45 1.42
C HIS A 206 13.31 11.13 1.22
N THR A 207 12.67 9.98 1.45
CA THR A 207 13.23 8.64 1.21
C THR A 207 12.73 8.03 -0.10
N GLY A 208 11.85 8.74 -0.82
CA GLY A 208 11.22 8.21 -2.02
C GLY A 208 10.08 7.22 -1.71
N MET A 209 9.58 7.22 -0.47
CA MET A 209 8.45 6.41 -0.04
C MET A 209 7.16 7.21 -0.13
N ALA A 210 6.09 6.61 -0.65
CA ALA A 210 4.74 7.15 -0.61
C ALA A 210 3.82 6.18 0.12
N VAL A 211 3.06 6.70 1.08
CA VAL A 211 2.09 5.93 1.86
C VAL A 211 0.75 6.62 1.78
N GLU A 212 -0.28 5.86 1.40
CA GLU A 212 -1.68 6.22 1.57
C GLU A 212 -2.33 5.18 2.50
N PRO A 213 -2.66 5.53 3.74
CA PRO A 213 -3.50 4.70 4.59
C PRO A 213 -4.87 4.46 3.96
N TRP A 214 -5.61 3.49 4.47
CA TRP A 214 -6.95 3.16 3.97
C TRP A 214 -7.85 4.39 3.85
N THR A 215 -8.09 4.81 2.61
CA THR A 215 -8.82 6.03 2.28
C THR A 215 -9.97 5.70 1.34
N GLU A 216 -11.12 6.34 1.56
CA GLU A 216 -12.30 6.20 0.69
C GLU A 216 -12.13 6.98 -0.61
N ILE A 217 -12.30 6.29 -1.74
CA ILE A 217 -12.40 6.92 -3.04
C ILE A 217 -13.85 7.31 -3.27
N ARG A 218 -14.12 8.62 -3.17
CA ARG A 218 -15.41 9.19 -3.52
C ARG A 218 -15.60 9.04 -5.04
N ASP A 219 -16.82 8.71 -5.46
CA ASP A 219 -17.22 8.59 -6.88
C ASP A 219 -16.70 7.34 -7.62
N PHE A 220 -16.36 6.25 -6.91
CA PHE A 220 -16.09 4.96 -7.56
C PHE A 220 -17.38 4.31 -8.12
N ASN A 221 -18.53 4.50 -7.47
CA ASN A 221 -19.81 3.93 -7.94
C ASN A 221 -20.31 4.55 -9.26
N GLU A 222 -19.74 5.68 -9.70
CA GLU A 222 -20.03 6.27 -11.01
C GLU A 222 -19.19 5.65 -12.14
N LEU A 223 -18.17 4.85 -11.82
CA LEU A 223 -17.27 4.29 -12.82
C LEU A 223 -17.89 3.17 -13.65
N ASP A 224 -19.04 2.63 -13.25
CA ASP A 224 -19.67 1.57 -14.03
C ASP A 224 -21.04 1.17 -13.46
N GLY A 225 -22.12 1.35 -14.24
CA GLY A 225 -23.49 1.16 -13.79
C GLY A 225 -23.78 -0.22 -13.21
N GLU A 226 -24.45 -0.24 -12.05
CA GLU A 226 -25.17 -1.28 -11.27
C GLU A 226 -24.70 -2.76 -11.22
N ASN A 227 -23.82 -3.23 -12.10
CA ASN A 227 -23.36 -4.64 -12.19
C ASN A 227 -21.84 -4.78 -12.31
N ALA A 228 -21.08 -3.69 -12.21
CA ALA A 228 -19.65 -3.69 -12.49
C ALA A 228 -18.74 -3.33 -11.29
N SER A 229 -19.29 -3.20 -10.07
CA SER A 229 -18.48 -3.21 -8.83
C SER A 229 -17.69 -4.52 -8.67
N LYS A 230 -18.30 -5.67 -9.00
CA LYS A 230 -17.64 -6.98 -8.97
C LYS A 230 -16.69 -7.22 -10.14
N LYS A 231 -16.98 -6.65 -11.32
CA LYS A 231 -16.20 -6.90 -12.56
C LYS A 231 -15.01 -5.95 -12.72
N SER A 232 -15.13 -4.67 -12.36
CA SER A 232 -14.06 -3.68 -12.55
C SER A 232 -12.87 -3.94 -11.62
N VAL A 233 -13.12 -4.28 -10.35
CA VAL A 233 -12.06 -4.52 -9.38
C VAL A 233 -11.38 -5.88 -9.58
N SER A 234 -12.13 -6.90 -10.04
CA SER A 234 -11.58 -8.21 -10.43
C SER A 234 -10.63 -8.17 -11.62
N ASN A 235 -10.65 -7.09 -12.40
CA ASN A 235 -9.97 -6.96 -13.69
C ASN A 235 -8.83 -5.92 -13.65
N VAL A 236 -8.36 -5.53 -12.47
CA VAL A 236 -7.15 -4.72 -12.28
C VAL A 236 -5.93 -5.60 -12.53
N MET A 237 -5.58 -5.76 -13.81
CA MET A 237 -4.40 -6.49 -14.25
C MET A 237 -3.25 -5.52 -14.46
N LEU A 238 -2.17 -5.78 -13.72
CA LEU A 238 -0.90 -5.06 -13.66
C LEU A 238 -0.53 -4.36 -14.97
N THR A 239 -0.17 -3.08 -14.87
CA THR A 239 0.66 -2.46 -15.90
C THR A 239 1.82 -1.72 -15.27
N GLN A 240 2.92 -1.79 -15.99
CA GLN A 240 4.26 -1.34 -15.71
C GLN A 240 4.31 0.10 -15.18
N PHE A 241 4.99 0.30 -14.05
CA PHE A 241 5.42 1.63 -13.61
C PHE A 241 6.49 2.15 -14.58
N LEU A 242 6.06 2.91 -15.58
CA LEU A 242 6.97 3.69 -16.44
C LEU A 242 7.21 5.06 -15.81
N MET A 243 8.13 5.11 -14.84
CA MET A 243 8.70 6.37 -14.40
C MET A 243 9.64 6.89 -15.50
N HIS A 244 9.25 7.97 -16.18
CA HIS A 244 10.22 8.82 -16.86
C HIS A 244 10.87 9.74 -15.83
#